data_AF-A0A937VL83-F1
#
_entry.id   AF-A0A937VL83-F1
#
_cell.length_a   1.000
_cell.length_b   1.000
_cell.length_c   1.000
_cell.angle_alpha   90.00
_cell.angle_beta   90.00
_cell.angle_gamma   90.00
#
_symmetry.space_group_name_H-M   'P 1'
#
loop_
_entity.id
_entity.type
_entity.pdbx_description
1 polymer ?
#
loop_
_entity_poly.entity_id
_entity_poly.type
_entity_poly.pdbx_seq_one_letter_code
_entity_poly.pdbx_strand_id
1 'polypeptide(L)' 'MEIYVLTQAGREAVSRLKREGREEDARILEYVELLERATVQQVAEALQLDEAVVYDRLRSLSANRWVWRKSTKLTLF' A
#
# COMPACT_ATOMS: atom_id res chain seq x y z
N MET A 1 -2.61 -10.90 10.30
CA MET A 1 -1.79 -10.33 9.23
C MET A 1 -2.60 -9.25 8.53
N GLU A 2 -1.98 -8.16 8.09
CA GLU A 2 -2.71 -7.06 7.42
C GLU A 2 -2.41 -7.08 5.93
N ILE A 3 -3.46 -7.07 5.13
CA ILE A 3 -3.38 -7.06 3.68
C ILE A 3 -3.98 -5.75 3.17
N TYR A 4 -3.23 -5.06 2.32
CA TYR A 4 -3.67 -3.86 1.65
C TYR A 4 -4.06 -4.20 0.21
N VAL A 5 -5.23 -3.73 -0.20
CA VAL A 5 -5.78 -3.93 -1.55
C VAL A 5 -6.00 -2.57 -2.19
N LEU A 6 -5.56 -2.41 -3.43
CA LEU A 6 -5.72 -1.15 -4.15
C LEU A 6 -7.19 -0.93 -4.54
N THR A 7 -7.67 0.30 -4.37
CA THR A 7 -9.00 0.71 -4.83
C THR A 7 -8.92 1.37 -6.21
N GLN A 8 -10.06 1.56 -6.88
CA GLN A 8 -10.11 2.35 -8.11
C GLN A 8 -9.57 3.78 -7.90
N ALA A 9 -9.94 4.42 -6.78
CA ALA A 9 -9.45 5.76 -6.42
C ALA A 9 -7.93 5.77 -6.18
N GLY A 10 -7.38 4.71 -5.60
CA GLY A 10 -5.93 4.58 -5.41
C GLY A 10 -5.19 4.43 -6.75
N ARG A 11 -5.79 3.75 -7.71
CA ARG A 11 -5.23 3.58 -9.06
C ARG A 11 -5.12 4.93 -9.79
N GLU A 12 -6.15 5.76 -9.70
CA GLU A 12 -6.13 7.13 -10.24
C GLU A 12 -5.14 8.03 -9.47
N ALA A 13 -5.00 7.81 -8.16
CA ALA A 13 -4.09 8.57 -7.31
C ALA A 13 -2.61 8.34 -7.66
N VAL A 14 -2.21 7.20 -8.24
CA VAL A 14 -0.81 6.92 -8.66
C VAL A 14 -0.30 8.03 -9.58
N SER A 15 -1.06 8.35 -10.63
CA SER A 15 -0.67 9.37 -11.61
C SER A 15 -0.63 10.77 -10.98
N ARG A 16 -1.52 11.04 -10.03
CA ARG A 16 -1.54 12.29 -9.28
C ARG A 16 -0.32 12.44 -8.36
N LEU A 17 0.01 11.40 -7.60
CA LEU A 17 1.15 11.39 -6.68
C LEU A 17 2.48 11.57 -7.41
N LYS A 18 2.64 10.98 -8.60
CA LYS A 18 3.81 11.22 -9.47
C LYS A 18 3.94 12.69 -9.87
N ARG A 19 2.83 13.35 -10.23
CA ARG A 19 2.83 14.78 -10.57
C ARG A 19 3.11 15.69 -9.37
N GLU A 20 2.70 15.26 -8.17
CA GLU A 20 2.93 15.99 -6.91
C GLU A 20 4.33 15.74 -6.32
N GLY A 21 5.19 14.95 -6.97
CA GLY A 21 6.54 14.62 -6.47
C GLY A 21 6.54 13.63 -5.30
N ARG A 22 5.41 12.98 -5.01
CA ARG A 22 5.27 11.96 -3.96
C ARG A 22 5.59 10.56 -4.52
N GLU A 23 6.79 10.41 -5.06
CA GLU A 23 7.19 9.22 -5.81
C GLU A 23 7.16 7.94 -4.97
N GLU A 24 7.55 8.00 -3.70
CA GLU A 24 7.54 6.83 -2.81
C GLU A 24 6.11 6.30 -2.56
N ASP A 25 5.15 7.20 -2.36
CA ASP A 25 3.75 6.80 -2.16
C ASP A 25 3.16 6.23 -3.46
N ALA A 26 3.54 6.80 -4.61
CA ALA A 26 3.19 6.24 -5.91
C ALA A 26 3.77 4.83 -6.09
N ARG A 27 5.06 4.63 -5.76
CA ARG A 27 5.72 3.31 -5.85
C ARG A 27 5.07 2.27 -4.94
N ILE A 28 4.66 2.66 -3.73
CA ILE A 28 3.91 1.78 -2.82
C ILE A 28 2.58 1.35 -3.47
N LEU A 29 1.81 2.29 -4.01
CA LEU A 29 0.54 1.98 -4.67
C LEU A 29 0.71 1.12 -5.93
N GLU A 30 1.74 1.38 -6.75
CA GLU A 30 2.06 0.58 -7.93
C GLU A 30 2.44 -0.85 -7.56
N TYR A 31 3.18 -1.05 -6.47
CA TYR A 31 3.50 -2.39 -6.00
C TYR A 31 2.26 -3.15 -5.52
N VAL A 32 1.35 -2.46 -4.80
CA VAL A 32 0.07 -3.04 -4.39
C VAL A 32 -0.82 -3.34 -5.61
N GLU A 33 -0.75 -2.51 -6.66
CA GLU A 33 -1.44 -2.75 -7.94
C GLU A 33 -0.96 -4.04 -8.60
N LEU A 34 0.36 -4.22 -8.69
CA LEU A 34 0.99 -5.35 -9.36
C LEU A 34 0.60 -6.69 -8.75
N LEU A 35 0.49 -6.76 -7.42
CA LEU A 35 0.16 -7.99 -6.71
C LEU A 35 -1.35 -8.16 -6.42
N GLU A 36 -2.17 -7.16 -6.78
CA GLU A 36 -3.58 -6.98 -6.39
C GLU A 36 -3.84 -6.90 -4.87
N ARG A 37 -2.86 -7.33 -4.07
CA ARG A 37 -2.84 -7.36 -2.60
C ARG A 37 -1.39 -7.40 -2.13
N ALA A 38 -1.05 -6.64 -1.10
CA ALA A 38 0.27 -6.71 -0.49
C ALA A 38 0.23 -6.53 1.02
N THR A 39 1.18 -7.14 1.73
CA THR A 39 1.44 -6.87 3.15
C THR A 39 2.47 -5.76 3.32
N VAL A 40 2.56 -5.19 4.53
CA VAL A 40 3.61 -4.20 4.88
C VAL A 40 5.00 -4.76 4.61
N GLN A 41 5.25 -6.01 5.02
CA GLN A 41 6.52 -6.70 4.79
C GLN A 41 6.85 -6.85 3.30
N GLN A 42 5.90 -7.30 2.48
CA GLN A 42 6.14 -7.45 1.03
C GLN A 42 6.50 -6.13 0.37
N VAL A 43 5.80 -5.04 0.75
CA VAL A 43 6.10 -3.70 0.24
C VAL A 43 7.46 -3.21 0.73
N ALA A 44 7.77 -3.41 2.02
CA ALA A 44 9.04 -3.01 2.64
C ALA A 44 10.23 -3.72 2.00
N GLU A 45 10.15 -5.04 1.83
CA GLU A 45 11.19 -5.84 1.17
C GLU A 45 11.39 -5.42 -0.30
N ALA A 46 10.29 -5.26 -1.05
CA ALA A 46 10.38 -4.92 -2.46
C ALA A 46 10.92 -3.52 -2.73
N LEU A 47 10.63 -2.56 -1.84
CA LEU A 47 11.07 -1.18 -1.97
C LEU A 47 12.33 -0.86 -1.17
N GLN A 48 12.88 -1.84 -0.43
CA GLN A 48 13.99 -1.66 0.51
C GLN A 48 13.73 -0.51 1.51
N LEU A 49 12.50 -0.43 1.99
CA LEU A 49 12.05 0.57 2.97
C LEU A 49 11.90 -0.07 4.35
N ASP A 50 11.94 0.77 5.37
CA ASP A 50 11.64 0.34 6.74
C ASP A 50 10.15 -0.03 6.88
N GLU A 51 9.87 -1.17 7.53
CA GLU A 51 8.50 -1.65 7.75
C GLU A 51 7.62 -0.64 8.48
N ALA A 52 8.17 0.11 9.45
CA ALA A 52 7.41 1.13 10.18
C ALA A 52 7.05 2.31 9.28
N VAL A 53 7.96 2.73 8.40
CA VAL A 53 7.70 3.79 7.41
C VAL A 53 6.62 3.35 6.42
N VAL A 54 6.71 2.12 5.92
CA VAL A 54 5.71 1.55 5.02
C VAL A 54 4.35 1.39 5.70
N TYR A 55 4.33 0.99 6.96
CA TYR A 55 3.12 0.89 7.76
C TYR A 55 2.42 2.25 7.88
N ASP A 56 3.14 3.30 8.27
CA ASP A 56 2.57 4.64 8.43
C ASP A 56 2.07 5.21 7.09
N ARG A 57 2.80 4.96 6.01
CA ARG A 57 2.37 5.35 4.65
C ARG A 57 1.11 4.61 4.23
N LEU A 58 1.08 3.28 4.29
CA LEU A 58 -0.10 2.48 3.94
C LEU A 58 -1.32 2.85 4.81
N ARG A 59 -1.09 3.18 6.08
CA ARG A 59 -2.13 3.70 6.97
C ARG A 59 -2.68 5.06 6.49
N SER A 60 -1.81 5.98 6.09
CA SER A 60 -2.19 7.28 5.52
C SER A 60 -2.92 7.13 4.18
N LEU A 61 -2.42 6.28 3.28
CA LEU A 61 -3.07 5.96 2.01
C LEU A 61 -4.45 5.32 2.22
N SER A 62 -4.60 4.52 3.28
CA SER A 62 -5.89 3.94 3.65
C SER A 62 -6.86 4.98 4.19
N ALA A 63 -6.39 5.96 4.98
CA ALA A 63 -7.20 7.08 5.44
C ALA A 63 -7.74 7.92 4.25
N ASN A 64 -6.96 8.03 3.18
CA ASN A 64 -7.37 8.67 1.92
C ASN A 64 -8.25 7.78 1.02
N ARG A 65 -8.64 6.59 1.49
CA ARG A 65 -9.42 5.58 0.75
C ARG A 65 -8.76 5.08 -0.54
N TRP A 66 -7.44 5.23 -0.68
CA TRP A 66 -6.71 4.74 -1.85
C TRP A 66 -6.39 3.25 -1.75
N VAL A 67 -6.21 2.74 -0.52
CA VAL A 67 -6.07 1.32 -0.23
C VAL A 67 -7.05 0.86 0.85
N TRP A 68 -7.58 -0.35 0.70
CA TRP A 68 -8.35 -1.02 1.73
C TRP A 68 -7.45 -1.87 2.60
N ARG A 69 -7.51 -1.63 3.91
CA ARG A 69 -6.88 -2.48 4.92
C ARG A 69 -7.83 -3.62 5.28
N LYS A 70 -7.44 -4.85 4.97
CA LYS A 70 -8.15 -6.07 5.39
C LYS A 70 -7.30 -6.80 6.43
N SER A 71 -7.83 -6.93 7.64
CA SER A 71 -7.23 -7.81 8.64
C SER A 71 -7.63 -9.25 8.34
N THR A 72 -6.67 -10.07 7.92
CA THR A 72 -6.86 -11.52 7.91
C THR A 72 -6.60 -12.03 9.32
N LYS A 73 -7.66 -12.58 9.95
CA LYS A 73 -7.49 -13.45 11.11
C LYS A 73 -6.71 -14.67 10.63
N LEU A 74 -5.54 -14.90 11.22
CA LEU A 74 -4.85 -16.19 11.13
C LEU A 74 -5.74 -17.19 11.87
N THR A 75 -6.61 -17.87 11.15
CA THR A 75 -7.24 -19.08 11.69
C THR A 75 -6.12 -20.11 11.74
N LEU A 76 -5.56 -20.33 12.93
CA LEU A 76 -4.72 -21.49 13.22
C LEU A 76 -5.65 -22.71 13.09
N PHE A 77 -5.59 -23.40 11.95
CA PHE A 77 -6.19 -24.72 11.79
C PHE A 77 -5.22 -25.79 12.27
#